data_AF-A0A2V7KVV3-F1
#
_entry.id   AF-A0A2V7KVV3-F1
#
_cell.length_a   1.000
_cell.length_b   1.000
_cell.length_c   1.000
_cell.angle_alpha   90.00
_cell.angle_beta   90.00
_cell.angle_gamma   90.00
#
_symmetry.space_group_name_H-M   'P 1'
#
loop_
_entity.id
_entity.type
_entity.pdbx_description
1 polymer ?
#
loop_
_entity_poly.entity_id
_entity_poly.type
_entity_poly.pdbx_seq_one_letter_code
_entity_poly.pdbx_strand_id
1 'polypeptide(L)'
;VVPKHGNRSYTSRCGSADVLEALGLRIMLDAGTATRVLHEARVVFLFAPNFHPAMKHVGAVRRELGTPTLMNLVGPLANPASVQHQVVGVADP
;
A
#
# COMPACT_ATOMS: atom_id res chain seq x y z
N VAL A 1 0.55 9.70 14.67
CA VAL A 1 0.15 8.33 14.24
C VAL A 1 0.71 8.09 12.85
N VAL A 2 0.98 6.84 12.46
CA VAL A 2 1.59 6.49 11.18
C VAL A 2 0.75 5.43 10.46
N PRO A 3 -0.20 5.83 9.60
CA PRO A 3 -0.88 4.92 8.68
C PRO A 3 0.01 4.68 7.45
N LYS A 4 0.84 3.64 7.50
CA LYS A 4 1.76 3.29 6.41
C LYS A 4 0.99 2.56 5.31
N HIS A 5 0.76 3.25 4.19
CA HIS A 5 0.25 2.62 2.97
C HIS A 5 1.39 1.90 2.23
N GLY A 6 1.13 0.69 1.75
CA GLY A 6 2.13 -0.08 1.01
C GLY A 6 1.57 -1.32 0.32
N ASN A 7 2.42 -1.97 -0.46
CA ASN A 7 2.06 -3.15 -1.25
C ASN A 7 3.20 -4.19 -1.21
N ARG A 8 2.94 -5.38 -1.76
CA ARG A 8 3.99 -6.34 -2.11
C ARG A 8 4.80 -5.82 -3.29
N SER A 9 6.05 -6.25 -3.36
CA SER A 9 6.85 -5.92 -4.54
C SER A 9 6.36 -6.70 -5.76
N TYR A 10 6.29 -6.01 -6.90
CA TYR A 10 6.06 -6.61 -8.22
C TYR A 10 7.31 -6.60 -9.10
N THR A 11 8.35 -5.86 -8.72
CA THR A 11 9.53 -5.57 -9.58
C THR A 11 10.86 -5.58 -8.82
N SER A 12 10.86 -5.62 -7.49
CA SER A 12 12.06 -5.63 -6.64
C SER A 12 12.16 -6.92 -5.84
N ARG A 13 13.32 -7.14 -5.22
CA ARG A 13 13.60 -8.31 -4.37
C ARG A 13 12.69 -8.42 -3.14
N CYS A 14 12.18 -7.30 -2.61
CA CYS A 14 11.25 -7.30 -1.48
C CYS A 14 10.46 -5.99 -1.39
N GLY A 15 9.17 -6.08 -1.04
CA GLY A 15 8.29 -4.95 -0.76
C GLY A 15 8.09 -4.74 0.75
N SER A 16 7.38 -3.67 1.11
CA SER A 16 7.09 -3.38 2.52
C SER A 16 6.21 -4.44 3.17
N ALA A 17 5.24 -4.99 2.43
CA ALA A 17 4.42 -6.11 2.89
C ALA A 17 5.27 -7.35 3.21
N ASP A 18 6.22 -7.69 2.34
CA ASP A 18 7.05 -8.90 2.47
C ASP A 18 7.97 -8.81 3.70
N VAL A 19 8.53 -7.61 3.96
CA VAL A 19 9.34 -7.35 5.17
C VAL A 19 8.50 -7.50 6.44
N LEU A 20 7.29 -6.94 6.46
CA LEU A 20 6.44 -6.99 7.65
C LEU A 20 5.94 -8.42 7.95
N GLU A 21 5.62 -9.21 6.91
CA GLU A 21 5.29 -10.62 7.09
C GLU A 21 6.47 -11.44 7.59
N ALA A 22 7.68 -11.18 7.09
CA ALA A 22 8.89 -11.83 7.60
C ALA A 22 9.15 -11.53 9.09
N LEU A 23 8.68 -10.37 9.58
CA LEU A 23 8.68 -10.00 10.99
C LEU A 23 7.51 -10.60 11.80
N GLY A 24 6.67 -11.44 11.18
CA GLY A 24 5.54 -12.10 11.83
C GLY A 24 4.28 -11.22 11.97
N LEU A 25 4.23 -10.07 11.29
CA LEU A 25 3.07 -9.19 11.35
C LEU A 25 1.97 -9.66 10.39
N ARG A 26 0.72 -9.63 10.88
CA ARG A 26 -0.45 -9.79 10.02
C ARG A 26 -0.69 -8.51 9.23
N ILE A 27 -0.46 -8.55 7.93
CA ILE A 27 -0.62 -7.37 7.05
C ILE A 27 -2.03 -7.20 6.46
N MET A 28 -2.82 -8.28 6.43
CA MET A 28 -4.20 -8.25 5.96
C MET A 28 -5.14 -7.92 7.13
N LEU A 29 -5.40 -6.64 7.30
CA LEU A 29 -6.36 -6.13 8.28
C LEU A 29 -7.60 -5.59 7.58
N ASP A 30 -8.76 -5.75 8.20
CA ASP A 30 -9.96 -4.98 7.86
C ASP A 30 -9.86 -3.55 8.42
N ALA A 31 -10.73 -2.65 7.95
CA ALA A 31 -10.71 -1.24 8.34
C ALA A 31 -10.93 -1.01 9.85
N GLY A 32 -11.77 -1.83 10.50
CA GLY A 32 -12.02 -1.73 11.94
C GLY A 32 -10.79 -2.13 12.75
N THR A 33 -10.20 -3.28 12.42
CA THR A 33 -8.95 -3.73 13.06
C THR A 33 -7.81 -2.77 12.82
N ALA A 34 -7.66 -2.24 11.61
CA ALA A 34 -6.62 -1.27 11.28
C ALA A 34 -6.77 0.03 12.07
N THR A 35 -8.01 0.52 12.24
CA THR A 35 -8.31 1.71 13.06
C THR A 35 -7.91 1.48 14.51
N ARG A 36 -8.28 0.33 15.07
CA ARG A 36 -7.92 -0.03 16.45
C ARG A 36 -6.41 -0.10 16.66
N VAL A 37 -5.70 -0.78 15.76
CA VAL A 37 -4.22 -0.89 15.80
C VAL A 37 -3.58 0.50 15.69
N LEU A 38 -4.07 1.37 14.80
CA LEU A 38 -3.54 2.72 14.67
C LEU A 38 -3.73 3.55 15.95
N HIS A 39 -4.86 3.37 16.64
CA HIS A 39 -5.14 4.02 17.91
C HIS A 39 -4.23 3.51 19.04
N GLU A 40 -4.12 2.18 19.19
CA GLU A 40 -3.35 1.54 20.25
C GLU A 40 -1.83 1.63 20.04
N ALA A 41 -1.35 1.19 18.87
CA ALA A 41 0.07 1.05 18.56
C ALA A 41 0.67 2.28 17.89
N ARG A 42 -0.15 3.30 17.56
CA ARG A 42 0.26 4.55 16.90
C ARG A 42 0.82 4.38 15.48
N VAL A 43 0.90 3.15 14.97
CA VAL A 43 1.33 2.78 13.62
C VAL A 43 0.49 1.61 13.12
N VAL A 44 0.11 1.63 11.84
CA VAL A 44 -0.57 0.51 11.18
C VAL A 44 -0.08 0.39 9.75
N PHE A 45 -0.02 -0.83 9.23
CA PHE A 45 0.20 -1.09 7.81
C PHE A 45 -1.14 -1.26 7.09
N LEU A 46 -1.36 -0.45 6.06
CA LEU A 46 -2.54 -0.48 5.21
C LEU A 46 -2.14 -1.15 3.90
N PHE A 47 -2.48 -2.43 3.77
CA PHE A 47 -2.10 -3.23 2.61
C PHE A 47 -2.96 -2.88 1.39
N ALA A 48 -2.35 -2.31 0.34
CA ALA A 48 -3.05 -1.70 -0.79
C ALA A 48 -4.12 -2.60 -1.45
N PRO A 49 -3.90 -3.91 -1.70
CA PRO A 49 -4.92 -4.77 -2.28
C PRO A 49 -6.20 -4.89 -1.43
N ASN A 50 -6.09 -4.78 -0.10
CA ASN A 50 -7.25 -4.84 0.80
C ASN A 50 -8.05 -3.54 0.79
N PHE A 51 -7.37 -2.39 0.71
CA PHE A 51 -8.01 -1.07 0.81
C PHE A 51 -8.40 -0.46 -0.54
N HIS A 52 -7.93 -1.03 -1.65
CA HIS A 52 -8.29 -0.59 -3.00
C HIS A 52 -8.88 -1.75 -3.84
N PRO A 53 -9.99 -2.37 -3.42
CA PRO A 53 -10.57 -3.53 -4.12
C PRO A 53 -11.00 -3.20 -5.56
N ALA A 54 -11.30 -1.93 -5.85
CA ALA A 54 -11.63 -1.46 -7.20
C ALA A 54 -10.46 -1.63 -8.20
N MET A 55 -9.22 -1.76 -7.72
CA MET A 55 -8.04 -1.98 -8.57
C MET A 55 -8.13 -3.30 -9.35
N LYS A 56 -8.98 -4.25 -8.93
CA LYS A 56 -9.26 -5.49 -9.70
C LYS A 56 -9.79 -5.19 -11.10
N HIS A 57 -10.51 -4.09 -11.29
CA HIS A 57 -11.11 -3.71 -12.57
C HIS A 57 -10.08 -3.23 -13.60
N VAL A 58 -8.91 -2.75 -13.15
CA VAL A 58 -7.84 -2.26 -14.01
C VAL A 58 -6.64 -3.22 -14.09
N GLY A 59 -6.59 -4.24 -13.24
CA GLY A 59 -5.45 -5.15 -13.12
C GLY A 59 -5.16 -5.97 -14.38
N ALA A 60 -6.18 -6.38 -15.14
CA ALA A 60 -5.99 -7.10 -16.41
C ALA A 60 -5.38 -6.19 -17.49
N VAL A 61 -5.99 -5.03 -17.72
CA VAL A 61 -5.52 -4.02 -18.69
C VAL A 61 -4.09 -3.58 -18.39
N ARG A 62 -3.76 -3.33 -17.12
CA ARG A 62 -2.40 -2.95 -16.71
C ARG A 62 -1.36 -4.03 -17.01
N ARG A 63 -1.72 -5.31 -16.87
CA ARG A 63 -0.81 -6.43 -17.17
C ARG A 63 -0.58 -6.55 -18.68
N GLU A 64 -1.64 -6.39 -19.47
CA GLU A 64 -1.56 -6.45 -20.93
C GLU A 64 -0.72 -5.30 -21.51
N LEU A 65 -0.88 -4.09 -20.99
CA LEU A 65 -0.10 -2.92 -21.42
C LEU A 65 1.41 -3.06 -21.17
N GLY A 66 1.81 -3.77 -20.12
CA GLY A 66 3.22 -4.06 -19.81
C GLY A 66 4.15 -2.85 -19.60
N THR A 67 3.59 -1.63 -19.58
CA THR A 67 4.32 -0.37 -19.54
C THR A 67 3.89 0.47 -18.32
N PRO A 68 4.77 1.34 -17.77
CA PRO A 68 4.40 2.25 -16.70
C PRO A 68 3.25 3.18 -17.12
N THR A 69 2.29 3.38 -16.23
CA THR A 69 1.16 4.32 -16.45
C THR A 69 1.00 5.24 -15.25
N LEU A 70 0.04 6.17 -15.32
CA LEU A 70 -0.36 7.02 -14.20
C LEU A 70 -0.58 6.22 -12.89
N MET A 71 -1.04 4.97 -13.00
CA MET A 71 -1.29 4.11 -11.85
C MET A 71 -0.02 3.77 -11.05
N ASN A 72 1.17 3.89 -11.65
CA ASN A 72 2.45 3.73 -10.96
C ASN A 72 2.77 4.93 -10.05
N LEU A 73 2.22 6.11 -10.36
CA LEU A 73 2.43 7.35 -9.60
C LEU A 73 1.34 7.58 -8.54
N VAL A 74 0.11 7.14 -8.80
CA VAL A 74 -1.04 7.39 -7.91
C VAL A 74 -0.99 6.52 -6.64
N GLY A 75 -0.29 5.39 -6.66
CA GLY A 75 -0.24 4.44 -5.53
C GLY A 75 0.10 5.09 -4.18
N PRO A 76 1.21 5.84 -4.06
CA PRO A 76 1.52 6.61 -2.85
C PRO A 76 0.45 7.64 -2.49
N LEU A 77 -0.16 8.31 -3.48
CA LEU A 77 -1.13 9.40 -3.27
C LEU A 77 -2.50 8.91 -2.81
N ALA A 78 -2.80 7.62 -3.00
CA ALA A 78 -4.08 7.01 -2.65
C ALA A 78 -4.12 6.45 -1.21
N ASN A 79 -3.40 7.04 -0.24
CA ASN A 79 -3.43 6.53 1.14
C ASN A 79 -4.87 6.58 1.70
N PRO A 80 -5.47 5.43 2.12
CA PRO A 80 -6.87 5.38 2.54
C PRO A 80 -7.16 6.09 3.88
N ALA A 81 -6.12 6.52 4.61
CA ALA A 81 -6.25 7.23 5.87
C ALA A 81 -6.26 8.77 5.74
N SER A 82 -6.37 9.32 4.52
CA SER A 82 -6.41 10.78 4.27
C SER A 82 -5.31 11.56 5.00
N VAL A 83 -4.06 11.14 4.80
CA VAL A 83 -2.90 11.71 5.51
C VAL A 83 -2.63 13.15 5.08
N GLN A 84 -2.29 14.01 6.05
CA GLN A 84 -1.92 15.41 5.80
C GLN A 84 -0.42 15.58 5.51
N HIS A 85 0.40 14.62 5.94
CA HIS A 85 1.86 14.65 5.78
C HIS A 85 2.32 13.37 5.13
N GLN A 86 3.16 13.48 4.11
CA GLN A 86 3.65 12.34 3.36
C GLN A 86 5.07 12.59 2.84
N VAL A 87 5.88 11.53 2.86
CA VAL A 87 7.17 11.49 2.16
C VAL A 87 7.02 10.50 1.01
N VAL A 88 7.26 10.96 -0.22
CA VAL A 88 7.15 10.15 -1.44
C VAL A 88 8.50 10.10 -2.11
N GLY A 89 9.03 8.88 -2.26
CA GLY A 89 10.16 8.64 -3.15
C GLY A 89 9.67 8.50 -4.59
N VAL A 90 10.31 9.20 -5.51
CA VAL A 90 10.11 9.07 -6.96
C VAL A 90 11.30 8.35 -7.57
N ALA A 91 11.05 7.60 -8.65
CA ALA A 91 12.10 6.79 -9.29
C ALA A 91 13.06 7.64 -10.15
N ASP A 92 12.57 8.76 -10.67
CA ASP A 92 13.28 9.67 -11.57
C ASP A 92 13.03 11.12 -11.09
N PRO A 93 14.06 12.00 -11.00
CA PRO A 93 13.92 13.38 -10.55
C PRO A 93 13.04 14.30 -11.42
#